data_AF-A0A2C5ZVX0-F1
#
_entry.id   AF-A0A2C5ZVX0-F1
#
_cell.length_a   1.000
_cell.length_b   1.000
_cell.length_c   1.000
_cell.angle_alpha   90.00
_cell.angle_beta   90.00
_cell.angle_gamma   90.00
#
_symmetry.space_group_name_H-M   'P 1'
#
loop_
_entity.id
_entity.type
_entity.pdbx_description
1 polymer ?
#
loop_
_entity_poly.entity_id
_entity_poly.type
_entity_poly.pdbx_seq_one_letter_code
_entity_poly.pdbx_strand_id
1 'polypeptide(L)'
;MGQGRSNISSSPILRAIVLALFLSFSVTSASAAPPQSPPGEVICSPSDPQDCYPRTFHPTDKFQVVREGQDIPPGLHVRLNITTGLKEAKINVPGESDSSLNGLPIDGSLVVSPQPDDDGQQTPKGAPAYDPVGKIKKPQQESESFTAATKMLREGNLRHNHAVDESLDGLDELSHDMYYGLKIAEDTEVVRALFCLMVSQHVPVSTGSFIPRDLRAASILVGTLSNNPPARNKVADAWPELRDGHCPKSDLTLGQALFDSLVPTGSKDAADVKKSAASIKAIVPVVNDLLKNDKMRAEFLAQGGMERLLQVLVLEGHEWAGAQRKVGQLALDNFLDADMGAKLGQWPTAPSLDDRQCRSAGRSPPDGCWDHHVARIAEANKHQQGHWSTDLHDKLSAARKASGSGQAPGSPYDSGMAHSSDAESSEEAKDQPDGAGETQHKLSGPGPSPYYFFYLLLVVTVGVCVLHTLGFSVLGAFRRLLSRR
;
A
#
# COMPACT_ATOMS: atom_id res chain seq x y z
N MET A 1 -63.09 33.61 -38.57
CA MET A 1 -62.41 33.49 -39.89
C MET A 1 -61.03 32.92 -39.61
N GLY A 2 -60.59 31.75 -40.04
CA GLY A 2 -61.17 30.62 -40.78
C GLY A 2 -60.39 29.37 -40.36
N GLN A 3 -61.09 28.23 -40.36
CA GLN A 3 -60.58 26.91 -39.99
C GLN A 3 -59.59 26.36 -41.03
N GLY A 4 -58.72 25.45 -40.59
CA GLY A 4 -57.92 24.61 -41.48
C GLY A 4 -57.37 23.37 -40.75
N ARG A 5 -58.27 22.42 -40.44
CA ARG A 5 -57.91 21.03 -40.11
C ARG A 5 -57.52 20.32 -41.40
N SER A 6 -56.39 19.59 -41.41
CA SER A 6 -56.05 18.65 -42.47
C SER A 6 -55.81 17.27 -41.87
N ASN A 7 -56.83 16.42 -42.02
CA ASN A 7 -56.78 14.99 -41.82
C ASN A 7 -55.81 14.36 -42.83
N ILE A 8 -54.89 13.51 -42.38
CA ILE A 8 -54.14 12.60 -43.26
C ILE A 8 -54.98 11.34 -43.41
N SER A 9 -55.56 11.22 -44.61
CA SER A 9 -56.30 10.07 -45.09
C SER A 9 -55.35 8.90 -45.37
N SER A 10 -55.69 7.76 -44.79
CA SER A 10 -55.15 6.42 -45.03
C SER A 10 -55.34 5.98 -46.49
N SER A 11 -54.24 5.78 -47.22
CA SER A 11 -54.24 5.17 -48.57
C SER A 11 -53.80 3.70 -48.51
N PRO A 12 -54.56 2.75 -49.09
CA PRO A 12 -54.43 1.31 -48.89
C PRO A 12 -53.40 0.64 -49.82
N ILE A 13 -52.35 1.35 -50.22
CA ILE A 13 -51.34 0.84 -51.18
C ILE A 13 -50.10 0.28 -50.46
N LEU A 14 -49.91 0.59 -49.17
CA LEU A 14 -48.75 0.14 -48.39
C LEU A 14 -48.91 -1.25 -47.73
N ARG A 15 -50.07 -1.91 -47.88
CA ARG A 15 -50.31 -3.25 -47.31
C ARG A 15 -50.22 -4.40 -48.31
N ALA A 16 -49.96 -4.12 -49.59
CA ALA A 16 -49.81 -5.16 -50.62
C ALA A 16 -48.33 -5.54 -50.92
N ILE A 17 -47.35 -4.85 -50.36
CA ILE A 17 -45.92 -5.17 -50.54
C ILE A 17 -45.37 -6.09 -49.43
N VAL A 18 -46.14 -6.33 -48.37
CA VAL A 18 -45.71 -7.16 -47.22
C VAL A 18 -46.06 -8.66 -47.39
N LEU A 19 -46.75 -9.06 -48.47
CA LEU A 19 -47.18 -10.47 -48.66
C LEU A 19 -46.72 -11.14 -49.97
N ALA A 20 -45.77 -10.55 -50.70
CA ALA A 20 -45.28 -11.09 -51.98
C ALA A 20 -43.73 -11.20 -52.05
N LEU A 21 -43.08 -11.45 -50.92
CA LEU A 21 -41.65 -11.75 -50.82
C LEU A 21 -41.39 -13.00 -49.95
N PHE A 22 -42.29 -13.98 -50.03
CA PHE A 22 -42.19 -15.26 -49.30
C PHE A 22 -41.90 -16.48 -50.16
N LEU A 23 -41.54 -16.32 -51.43
CA LEU A 23 -41.18 -17.44 -52.30
C LEU A 23 -39.92 -17.14 -53.12
N SER A 24 -38.88 -17.91 -52.82
CA SER A 24 -37.78 -18.28 -53.72
C SER A 24 -36.63 -17.29 -53.93
N PHE A 25 -35.65 -17.32 -53.02
CA PHE A 25 -34.22 -17.25 -53.36
C PHE A 25 -33.40 -17.93 -52.25
N SER A 26 -33.12 -19.23 -52.41
CA SER A 26 -32.05 -19.89 -51.66
C SER A 26 -30.72 -19.43 -52.25
N VAL A 27 -30.16 -18.35 -51.72
CA VAL A 27 -28.74 -18.05 -51.92
C VAL A 27 -27.99 -18.73 -50.79
N THR A 28 -27.31 -19.83 -51.13
CA THR A 28 -26.35 -20.48 -50.25
C THR A 28 -25.22 -19.49 -50.00
N SER A 29 -25.32 -18.71 -48.92
CA SER A 29 -24.18 -17.97 -48.40
C SER A 29 -23.19 -18.99 -47.86
N ALA A 30 -22.21 -19.34 -48.68
CA ALA A 30 -20.98 -19.94 -48.19
C ALA A 30 -20.41 -18.97 -47.15
N SER A 31 -20.53 -19.36 -45.88
CA SER A 31 -19.81 -18.71 -44.79
C SER A 31 -18.33 -18.85 -45.11
N ALA A 32 -17.74 -17.82 -45.70
CA ALA A 32 -16.29 -17.68 -45.73
C ALA A 32 -15.86 -17.68 -44.27
N ALA A 33 -15.30 -18.80 -43.83
CA ALA A 33 -14.58 -18.87 -42.57
C ALA A 33 -13.56 -17.72 -42.54
N PRO A 34 -13.31 -17.09 -41.38
CA PRO A 34 -12.16 -16.19 -41.25
C PRO A 34 -10.92 -16.90 -41.79
N PRO A 35 -9.99 -16.19 -42.44
CA PRO A 35 -8.78 -16.81 -42.98
C PRO A 35 -8.13 -17.59 -41.84
N GLN A 36 -8.24 -18.92 -41.90
CA GLN A 36 -7.48 -19.80 -41.04
C GLN A 36 -6.04 -19.57 -41.45
N SER A 37 -5.33 -18.81 -40.61
CA SER A 37 -3.88 -18.81 -40.56
C SER A 37 -3.39 -20.27 -40.64
N PRO A 38 -2.25 -20.55 -41.29
CA PRO A 38 -1.71 -21.90 -41.32
C PRO A 38 -1.67 -22.45 -39.88
N PRO A 39 -1.89 -23.76 -39.68
CA PRO A 39 -1.92 -24.35 -38.34
C PRO A 39 -0.65 -23.92 -37.61
N GLY A 40 -0.81 -22.96 -36.70
CA GLY A 40 0.29 -22.41 -35.94
C GLY A 40 0.87 -23.58 -35.16
N GLU A 41 2.19 -23.68 -35.15
CA GLU A 41 2.89 -24.65 -34.32
C GLU A 41 2.35 -24.52 -32.89
N VAL A 42 1.78 -25.59 -32.34
CA VAL A 42 1.24 -25.61 -30.98
C VAL A 42 2.33 -26.19 -30.09
N ILE A 43 2.64 -25.49 -29.00
CA ILE A 43 3.55 -25.95 -27.96
C ILE A 43 2.73 -26.25 -26.71
N CYS A 44 3.20 -27.20 -25.90
CA CYS A 44 2.54 -27.55 -24.64
C CYS A 44 3.47 -27.24 -23.47
N SER A 45 2.88 -26.91 -22.33
CA SER A 45 3.62 -26.61 -21.11
C SER A 45 4.51 -27.80 -20.72
N PRO A 46 5.79 -27.58 -20.35
CA PRO A 46 6.65 -28.64 -19.82
C PRO A 46 6.13 -29.27 -18.53
N SER A 47 5.33 -28.51 -17.76
CA SER A 47 4.72 -28.96 -16.51
C SER A 47 3.36 -29.64 -16.67
N ASP A 48 2.64 -29.35 -17.77
CA ASP A 48 1.33 -29.95 -18.06
C ASP A 48 1.20 -30.26 -19.56
N PRO A 49 1.35 -31.53 -19.96
CA PRO A 49 1.20 -31.95 -21.36
C PRO A 49 -0.19 -31.73 -21.97
N GLN A 50 -1.21 -31.39 -21.18
CA GLN A 50 -2.56 -31.07 -21.67
C GLN A 50 -2.77 -29.55 -21.87
N ASP A 51 -1.89 -28.70 -21.31
CA ASP A 51 -1.95 -27.25 -21.48
C ASP A 51 -1.15 -26.83 -22.72
N CYS A 52 -1.82 -26.85 -23.87
CA CYS A 52 -1.24 -26.54 -25.17
C CYS A 52 -1.73 -25.19 -25.72
N TYR A 53 -0.80 -24.38 -26.20
CA TYR A 53 -1.03 -23.01 -26.67
C TYR A 53 -0.25 -22.71 -27.95
N PRO A 54 -0.66 -21.69 -28.73
CA PRO A 54 0.06 -21.32 -29.94
C PRO A 54 1.50 -20.90 -29.62
N ARG A 55 2.46 -21.41 -30.40
CA ARG A 55 3.88 -21.04 -30.30
C ARG A 55 4.10 -19.54 -30.41
N THR A 56 3.32 -18.85 -31.25
CA THR A 56 3.41 -17.39 -31.37
C THR A 56 2.38 -16.71 -30.48
N PHE A 57 2.84 -15.70 -29.73
CA PHE A 57 1.99 -14.87 -28.87
C PHE A 57 1.04 -14.02 -29.71
N HIS A 58 -0.26 -14.04 -29.34
CA HIS A 58 -1.31 -13.25 -29.98
C HIS A 58 -1.66 -12.03 -29.12
N PRO A 59 -1.10 -10.85 -29.42
CA PRO A 59 -1.27 -9.66 -28.60
C PRO A 59 -2.69 -9.09 -28.63
N THR A 60 -3.09 -8.47 -27.52
CA THR A 60 -4.32 -7.67 -27.39
C THR A 60 -3.96 -6.24 -26.98
N ASP A 61 -4.96 -5.38 -26.84
CA ASP A 61 -4.87 -4.03 -26.26
C ASP A 61 -4.51 -4.05 -24.75
N LYS A 62 -4.84 -5.13 -24.05
CA LYS A 62 -4.48 -5.35 -22.63
C LYS A 62 -3.22 -6.22 -22.51
N PHE A 63 -2.47 -6.02 -21.42
CA PHE A 63 -1.38 -6.92 -21.05
C PHE A 63 -1.92 -8.33 -20.83
N GLN A 64 -1.32 -9.29 -21.50
CA GLN A 64 -1.56 -10.72 -21.28
C GLN A 64 -0.24 -11.40 -20.94
N VAL A 65 -0.33 -12.45 -20.13
CA VAL A 65 0.82 -13.27 -19.76
C VAL A 65 1.38 -13.97 -20.99
N VAL A 66 2.68 -13.82 -21.21
CA VAL A 66 3.42 -14.58 -22.23
C VAL A 66 3.74 -15.95 -21.62
N ARG A 67 3.26 -17.02 -22.26
CA ARG A 67 3.47 -18.39 -21.81
C ARG A 67 4.91 -18.86 -22.07
N GLU A 68 5.34 -19.89 -21.36
CA GLU A 68 6.68 -20.45 -21.50
C GLU A 68 6.94 -20.97 -22.92
N GLY A 69 8.10 -20.67 -23.49
CA GLY A 69 8.46 -21.07 -24.86
C GLY A 69 7.69 -20.35 -25.98
N GLN A 70 6.84 -19.36 -25.64
CA GLN A 70 6.06 -18.63 -26.63
C GLN A 70 6.89 -17.51 -27.29
N ASP A 71 6.93 -17.50 -28.62
CA ASP A 71 7.60 -16.51 -29.44
C ASP A 71 6.81 -15.19 -29.41
N ILE A 72 7.45 -14.11 -28.97
CA ILE A 72 6.85 -12.76 -28.91
C ILE A 72 7.11 -12.03 -30.23
N PRO A 73 6.07 -11.64 -31.00
CA PRO A 73 6.24 -10.81 -32.18
C PRO A 73 6.98 -9.50 -31.87
N PRO A 74 7.88 -9.03 -32.76
CA PRO A 74 8.56 -7.76 -32.56
C PRO A 74 7.59 -6.58 -32.58
N GLY A 75 7.89 -5.52 -31.82
CA GLY A 75 7.09 -4.29 -31.80
C GLY A 75 5.92 -4.29 -30.81
N LEU A 76 5.87 -5.25 -29.88
CA LEU A 76 4.93 -5.27 -28.75
C LEU A 76 5.48 -4.54 -27.53
N HIS A 77 4.58 -4.07 -26.67
CA HIS A 77 4.94 -3.56 -25.34
C HIS A 77 5.07 -4.75 -24.39
N VAL A 78 6.29 -5.01 -23.90
CA VAL A 78 6.57 -6.14 -23.00
C VAL A 78 6.98 -5.60 -21.63
N ARG A 79 6.39 -6.12 -20.55
CA ARG A 79 6.82 -5.87 -19.18
C ARG A 79 7.26 -7.17 -18.52
N LEU A 80 8.31 -7.09 -17.71
CA LEU A 80 8.83 -8.21 -16.92
C LEU A 80 8.72 -7.84 -15.45
N ASN A 81 8.00 -8.65 -14.69
CA ASN A 81 8.07 -8.56 -13.24
C ASN A 81 9.40 -9.18 -12.79
N ILE A 82 10.35 -8.34 -12.35
CA ILE A 82 11.70 -8.77 -11.96
C ILE A 82 11.67 -9.67 -10.70
N THR A 83 10.61 -9.57 -9.88
CA THR A 83 10.47 -10.36 -8.65
C THR A 83 9.92 -11.75 -8.94
N THR A 84 8.93 -11.87 -9.83
CA THR A 84 8.27 -13.14 -10.14
C THR A 84 8.77 -13.81 -11.42
N GLY A 85 9.52 -13.09 -12.25
CA GLY A 85 9.94 -13.53 -13.58
C GLY A 85 8.83 -13.53 -14.63
N LEU A 86 7.61 -13.08 -14.28
CA LEU A 86 6.45 -13.14 -15.16
C LEU A 86 6.57 -12.11 -16.29
N LYS A 87 6.45 -12.57 -17.54
CA LYS A 87 6.46 -11.76 -18.76
C LYS A 87 5.03 -11.49 -19.21
N GLU A 88 4.71 -10.25 -19.53
CA GLU A 88 3.43 -9.87 -20.12
C GLU A 88 3.64 -8.98 -21.33
N ALA A 89 2.79 -9.10 -22.35
CA ALA A 89 2.88 -8.31 -23.57
C ALA A 89 1.52 -7.79 -24.04
N LYS A 90 1.51 -6.64 -24.72
CA LYS A 90 0.34 -6.06 -25.41
C LYS A 90 0.73 -5.36 -26.73
N ILE A 91 -0.25 -5.07 -27.57
CA ILE A 91 -0.06 -4.26 -28.77
C ILE A 91 0.25 -2.80 -28.39
N ASN A 92 1.17 -2.17 -29.11
CA ASN A 92 1.42 -0.74 -28.96
C ASN A 92 0.27 0.05 -29.59
N VAL A 93 -0.62 0.60 -28.77
CA VAL A 93 -1.69 1.51 -29.20
C VAL A 93 -1.12 2.94 -29.21
N PRO A 94 -1.06 3.63 -30.37
CA PRO A 94 -0.58 5.00 -30.43
C PRO A 94 -1.43 5.93 -29.55
N GLY A 95 -0.81 6.62 -28.59
CA GLY A 95 -1.48 7.57 -27.70
C GLY A 95 -1.77 7.07 -26.28
N GLU A 96 -1.48 5.81 -25.95
CA GLU A 96 -1.49 5.34 -24.57
C GLU A 96 -0.21 5.79 -23.85
N SER A 97 -0.32 6.81 -22.99
CA SER A 97 0.75 7.11 -22.03
C SER A 97 0.63 6.13 -20.86
N ASP A 98 1.62 5.27 -20.70
CA ASP A 98 1.72 4.44 -19.50
C ASP A 98 2.03 5.36 -18.31
N SER A 99 1.05 5.52 -17.42
CA SER A 99 1.19 6.34 -16.22
C SER A 99 2.28 5.81 -15.26
N SER A 100 2.74 4.57 -15.44
CA SER A 100 3.88 3.98 -14.71
C SER A 100 5.26 4.43 -15.21
N LEU A 101 5.36 5.00 -16.42
CA LEU A 101 6.62 5.43 -17.05
C LEU A 101 6.85 6.95 -17.02
N ASN A 102 5.93 7.73 -16.46
CA ASN A 102 6.12 9.17 -16.29
C ASN A 102 7.16 9.45 -15.20
N GLY A 103 8.43 9.62 -15.60
CA GLY A 103 9.54 10.01 -14.71
C GLY A 103 10.92 9.47 -15.06
N LEU A 104 11.06 8.61 -16.09
CA LEU A 104 12.35 8.04 -16.49
C LEU A 104 12.82 8.68 -17.82
N PRO A 105 14.04 9.26 -17.89
CA PRO A 105 14.60 9.69 -19.17
C PRO A 105 14.97 8.45 -20.00
N ILE A 106 14.22 8.22 -21.08
CA ILE A 106 14.50 7.19 -22.08
C ILE A 106 15.52 7.74 -23.09
N ASP A 107 16.79 7.35 -22.94
CA ASP A 107 17.76 7.49 -24.03
C ASP A 107 17.71 6.23 -24.89
N GLY A 108 17.36 6.42 -26.16
CA GLY A 108 17.10 5.35 -27.11
C GLY A 108 18.40 4.76 -27.66
N SER A 109 18.97 3.78 -26.96
CA SER A 109 19.97 2.87 -27.54
C SER A 109 20.00 1.55 -26.78
N LEU A 110 19.15 0.61 -27.19
CA LEU A 110 19.25 -0.79 -26.77
C LEU A 110 20.06 -1.53 -27.84
N VAL A 111 21.34 -1.79 -27.53
CA VAL A 111 22.13 -2.79 -28.23
C VAL A 111 21.63 -4.16 -27.79
N VAL A 112 20.93 -4.85 -28.67
CA VAL A 112 20.57 -6.27 -28.50
C VAL A 112 21.86 -7.07 -28.55
N SER A 113 22.35 -7.52 -27.39
CA SER A 113 23.26 -8.67 -27.36
C SER A 113 22.45 -9.92 -27.75
N PRO A 114 22.95 -10.78 -28.66
CA PRO A 114 22.34 -12.08 -28.89
C PRO A 114 22.35 -12.84 -27.56
N GLN A 115 21.17 -13.14 -27.01
CA GLN A 115 21.07 -14.16 -25.97
C GLN A 115 21.43 -15.50 -26.62
N PRO A 116 22.29 -16.33 -25.98
CA PRO A 116 22.39 -17.73 -26.36
C PRO A 116 21.02 -18.39 -26.13
N ASP A 117 20.66 -19.30 -27.04
CA ASP A 117 19.40 -20.03 -27.04
C ASP A 117 19.09 -20.61 -25.65
N ASP A 118 17.90 -20.30 -25.14
CA ASP A 118 17.34 -20.82 -23.88
C ASP A 118 16.86 -22.26 -24.13
N ASP A 119 17.82 -23.19 -24.24
CA ASP A 119 17.52 -24.61 -24.12
C ASP A 119 16.96 -24.83 -22.71
N GLY A 120 15.67 -25.19 -22.63
CA GLY A 120 14.89 -25.35 -21.40
C GLY A 120 15.53 -26.27 -20.37
N GLN A 121 16.50 -25.74 -19.63
CA GLN A 121 17.27 -26.48 -18.66
C GLN A 121 16.45 -26.53 -17.38
N GLN A 122 15.63 -27.60 -17.27
CA GLN A 122 14.97 -27.99 -16.04
C GLN A 122 15.97 -27.89 -14.88
N THR A 123 15.71 -26.99 -13.93
CA THR A 123 16.54 -26.86 -12.73
C THR A 123 16.71 -28.25 -12.12
N PRO A 124 17.95 -28.78 -12.01
CA PRO A 124 18.17 -30.14 -11.57
C PRO A 124 17.45 -30.40 -10.25
N LYS A 125 16.82 -31.57 -10.09
CA LYS A 125 16.21 -31.98 -8.81
C LYS A 125 17.30 -31.93 -7.73
N GLY A 126 17.12 -31.05 -6.74
CA GLY A 126 18.11 -30.79 -5.69
C GLY A 126 18.96 -29.53 -5.88
N ALA A 127 18.73 -28.73 -6.94
CA ALA A 127 19.26 -27.38 -7.04
C ALA A 127 18.77 -26.55 -5.84
N PRO A 128 19.66 -25.79 -5.17
CA PRO A 128 19.24 -24.84 -4.14
C PRO A 128 18.14 -23.93 -4.68
N ALA A 129 17.17 -23.58 -3.83
CA ALA A 129 16.17 -22.57 -4.19
C ALA A 129 16.89 -21.33 -4.74
N TYR A 130 16.47 -20.87 -5.92
CA TYR A 130 17.03 -19.69 -6.57
C TYR A 130 16.92 -18.50 -5.62
N ASP A 131 18.06 -17.92 -5.26
CA ASP A 131 18.11 -16.67 -4.52
C ASP A 131 18.09 -15.52 -5.53
N PRO A 132 16.98 -14.78 -5.68
CA PRO A 132 16.85 -13.72 -6.67
C PRO A 132 17.80 -12.54 -6.41
N VAL A 133 18.32 -12.40 -5.18
CA VAL A 133 19.27 -11.33 -4.85
C VAL A 133 20.69 -11.74 -5.20
N GLY A 134 21.00 -13.04 -5.13
CA GLY A 134 22.34 -13.57 -5.34
C GLY A 134 23.37 -12.98 -4.38
N LYS A 135 24.66 -13.08 -4.74
CA LYS A 135 25.74 -12.52 -3.92
C LYS A 135 25.83 -11.01 -4.14
N ILE A 136 25.55 -10.24 -3.10
CA ILE A 136 25.77 -8.79 -3.08
C ILE A 136 27.26 -8.51 -3.30
N LYS A 137 27.59 -7.84 -4.41
CA LYS A 137 28.97 -7.49 -4.76
C LYS A 137 29.48 -6.42 -3.81
N LYS A 138 30.63 -6.67 -3.19
CA LYS A 138 31.34 -5.64 -2.43
C LYS A 138 32.02 -4.66 -3.38
N PRO A 139 32.06 -3.36 -3.06
CA PRO A 139 32.85 -2.39 -3.81
C PRO A 139 34.34 -2.75 -3.70
N GLN A 140 35.13 -2.35 -4.71
CA GLN A 140 36.57 -2.62 -4.73
C GLN A 140 37.32 -1.88 -3.62
N GLN A 141 36.86 -0.67 -3.29
CA GLN A 141 37.34 0.14 -2.19
C GLN A 141 36.14 0.59 -1.36
N GLU A 142 36.22 0.42 -0.05
CA GLU A 142 35.20 0.90 0.88
C GLU A 142 35.21 2.42 0.95
N SER A 143 34.04 3.03 0.98
CA SER A 143 33.91 4.49 1.04
C SER A 143 34.35 5.03 2.41
N GLU A 144 35.30 5.96 2.38
CA GLU A 144 35.72 6.70 3.58
C GLU A 144 34.58 7.55 4.14
N SER A 145 33.75 8.15 3.27
CA SER A 145 32.58 8.94 3.69
C SER A 145 31.53 8.08 4.36
N PHE A 146 31.33 6.83 3.89
CA PHE A 146 30.45 5.86 4.55
C PHE A 146 30.92 5.55 5.97
N THR A 147 32.21 5.24 6.11
CA THR A 147 32.82 4.90 7.41
C THR A 147 32.73 6.09 8.37
N ALA A 148 32.98 7.31 7.90
CA ALA A 148 32.87 8.52 8.69
C ALA A 148 31.42 8.79 9.14
N ALA A 149 30.45 8.66 8.23
CA ALA A 149 29.03 8.92 8.51
C ALA A 149 28.44 7.90 9.50
N THR A 150 28.70 6.61 9.32
CA THR A 150 28.22 5.55 10.22
C THR A 150 28.85 5.67 11.61
N LYS A 151 30.15 5.98 11.69
CA LYS A 151 30.81 6.28 12.97
C LYS A 151 30.18 7.49 13.67
N MET A 152 29.92 8.57 12.94
CA MET A 152 29.27 9.77 13.49
C MET A 152 27.87 9.46 14.06
N LEU A 153 27.06 8.67 13.34
CA LEU A 153 25.74 8.24 13.79
C LEU A 153 25.84 7.40 15.06
N ARG A 154 26.79 6.46 15.13
CA ARG A 154 27.03 5.61 16.30
C ARG A 154 27.42 6.41 17.54
N GLU A 155 28.32 7.38 17.38
CA GLU A 155 28.80 8.22 18.48
C GLU A 155 27.75 9.24 18.95
N GLY A 156 26.62 9.39 18.23
CA GLY A 156 25.56 10.33 18.58
C GLY A 156 26.01 11.80 18.49
N ASN A 157 27.09 12.09 17.76
CA ASN A 157 27.64 13.45 17.60
C ASN A 157 26.85 14.25 16.55
N LEU A 158 25.54 14.39 16.80
CA LEU A 158 24.58 15.02 15.90
C LEU A 158 24.37 16.50 16.22
N ARG A 159 25.41 17.16 16.79
CA ARG A 159 25.37 18.60 17.08
C ARG A 159 25.07 19.38 15.79
N HIS A 160 24.44 20.56 15.90
CA HIS A 160 24.13 21.41 14.76
C HIS A 160 25.41 21.98 14.14
N ASN A 161 26.10 21.19 13.33
CA ASN A 161 27.20 21.60 12.49
C ASN A 161 26.94 21.15 11.05
N HIS A 162 27.54 21.88 10.11
CA HIS A 162 27.49 21.62 8.67
C HIS A 162 28.02 20.22 8.31
N ALA A 163 29.03 19.74 9.04
CA ALA A 163 29.66 18.45 8.80
C ALA A 163 28.69 17.26 8.96
N VAL A 164 27.74 17.35 9.89
CA VAL A 164 26.68 16.33 10.03
C VAL A 164 25.77 16.34 8.80
N ASP A 165 25.40 17.52 8.28
CA ASP A 165 24.52 17.62 7.12
C ASP A 165 25.21 17.06 5.85
N GLU A 166 26.48 17.40 5.62
CA GLU A 166 27.28 16.83 4.53
C GLU A 166 27.46 15.31 4.64
N SER A 167 27.69 14.81 5.86
CA SER A 167 27.86 13.37 6.08
C SER A 167 26.57 12.59 5.84
N LEU A 168 25.42 13.16 6.21
CA LEU A 168 24.12 12.55 5.92
C LEU A 168 23.77 12.60 4.43
N ASP A 169 24.14 13.67 3.71
CA ASP A 169 23.98 13.75 2.26
C ASP A 169 24.79 12.66 1.54
N GLY A 170 26.07 12.50 1.90
CA GLY A 170 26.90 11.43 1.35
C GLY A 170 26.41 10.03 1.70
N LEU A 171 25.85 9.85 2.90
CA LEU A 171 25.25 8.58 3.31
C LEU A 171 23.96 8.26 2.53
N ASP A 172 23.15 9.28 2.24
CA ASP A 172 21.92 9.15 1.45
C ASP A 172 22.21 8.65 0.03
N GLU A 173 23.19 9.25 -0.65
CA GLU A 173 23.64 8.78 -1.97
C GLU A 173 24.08 7.31 -1.96
N LEU A 174 24.84 6.90 -0.93
CA LEU A 174 25.32 5.54 -0.80
C LEU A 174 24.23 4.55 -0.36
N SER A 175 23.20 5.01 0.36
CA SER A 175 22.17 4.13 0.91
C SER A 175 21.38 3.37 -0.16
N HIS A 176 21.27 3.93 -1.37
CA HIS A 176 20.60 3.32 -2.52
C HIS A 176 21.38 2.16 -3.15
N ASP A 177 22.67 2.03 -2.85
CA ASP A 177 23.45 0.87 -3.27
C ASP A 177 23.14 -0.35 -2.38
N MET A 178 22.96 -1.50 -3.02
CA MET A 178 22.54 -2.72 -2.33
C MET A 178 23.54 -3.16 -1.23
N TYR A 179 24.84 -2.96 -1.44
CA TYR A 179 25.87 -3.29 -0.45
C TYR A 179 25.85 -2.31 0.71
N TYR A 180 25.88 -1.01 0.45
CA TYR A 180 25.92 -0.01 1.52
C TYR A 180 24.60 0.04 2.30
N GLY A 181 23.45 -0.10 1.65
CA GLY A 181 22.16 -0.28 2.32
C GLY A 181 22.18 -1.48 3.27
N LEU A 182 22.70 -2.63 2.82
CA LEU A 182 22.84 -3.79 3.72
C LEU A 182 23.79 -3.49 4.90
N LYS A 183 24.90 -2.78 4.67
CA LYS A 183 25.84 -2.42 5.74
C LYS A 183 25.24 -1.47 6.76
N ILE A 184 24.39 -0.53 6.34
CA ILE A 184 23.60 0.32 7.24
C ILE A 184 22.67 -0.57 8.07
N ALA A 185 21.91 -1.46 7.43
CA ALA A 185 20.94 -2.33 8.08
C ALA A 185 21.55 -3.35 9.05
N GLU A 186 22.80 -3.77 8.83
CA GLU A 186 23.55 -4.65 9.74
C GLU A 186 24.01 -3.95 11.03
N ASP A 187 24.06 -2.62 11.05
CA ASP A 187 24.46 -1.84 12.22
C ASP A 187 23.23 -1.29 12.96
N THR A 188 22.80 -2.00 13.99
CA THR A 188 21.61 -1.66 14.79
C THR A 188 21.69 -0.27 15.44
N GLU A 189 22.89 0.20 15.82
CA GLU A 189 23.06 1.52 16.43
C GLU A 189 22.85 2.63 15.40
N VAL A 190 23.39 2.45 14.18
CA VAL A 190 23.16 3.36 13.05
C VAL A 190 21.70 3.39 12.65
N VAL A 191 21.05 2.23 12.52
CA VAL A 191 19.62 2.12 12.21
C VAL A 191 18.78 2.83 13.28
N ARG A 192 19.06 2.60 14.57
CA ARG A 192 18.39 3.28 15.68
C ARG A 192 18.57 4.80 15.58
N ALA A 193 19.78 5.28 15.30
CA ALA A 193 20.06 6.71 15.17
C ALA A 193 19.27 7.35 14.01
N LEU A 194 19.18 6.68 12.86
CA LEU A 194 18.40 7.14 11.70
C LEU A 194 16.90 7.18 12.00
N PHE A 195 16.35 6.12 12.59
CA PHE A 195 14.95 6.13 13.02
C PHE A 195 14.68 7.25 14.01
N CYS A 196 15.56 7.45 14.99
CA CYS A 196 15.42 8.53 15.96
C CYS A 196 15.50 9.91 15.32
N LEU A 197 16.40 10.14 14.36
CA LEU A 197 16.45 11.38 13.60
C LEU A 197 15.14 11.62 12.83
N MET A 198 14.61 10.58 12.19
CA MET A 198 13.38 10.65 11.41
C MET A 198 12.15 11.00 12.26
N VAL A 199 12.00 10.43 13.46
CA VAL A 199 10.84 10.68 14.34
C VAL A 199 11.02 11.90 15.26
N SER A 200 12.22 12.47 15.34
CA SER A 200 12.51 13.61 16.21
C SER A 200 11.99 14.93 15.62
N GLN A 201 10.96 15.51 16.23
CA GLN A 201 10.32 16.74 15.75
C GLN A 201 11.14 18.04 15.98
N HIS A 202 12.35 17.94 16.55
CA HIS A 202 13.08 19.04 17.21
C HIS A 202 14.48 19.33 16.61
N VAL A 203 14.63 19.33 15.29
CA VAL A 203 15.82 19.93 14.67
C VAL A 203 15.41 21.27 14.07
N PRO A 204 15.79 22.41 14.68
CA PRO A 204 15.64 23.70 14.02
C PRO A 204 16.35 23.63 12.67
N VAL A 205 15.64 24.04 11.62
CA VAL A 205 16.16 24.15 10.26
C VAL A 205 17.38 25.06 10.32
N SER A 206 18.58 24.53 10.05
CA SER A 206 19.74 25.36 9.78
C SER A 206 19.36 26.30 8.63
N THR A 207 19.52 27.60 8.86
CA THR A 207 19.21 28.64 7.89
C THR A 207 19.99 28.42 6.59
N GLY A 208 19.30 27.89 5.57
CA GLY A 208 19.74 27.89 4.17
C GLY A 208 20.44 26.62 3.67
N SER A 209 19.92 26.09 2.54
CA SER A 209 20.47 25.07 1.63
C SER A 209 20.25 23.57 1.90
N PHE A 210 20.12 23.11 3.14
CA PHE A 210 20.04 21.66 3.41
C PHE A 210 18.60 21.14 3.64
N ILE A 211 18.35 19.89 3.22
CA ILE A 211 17.12 19.16 3.54
C ILE A 211 17.09 18.91 5.06
N PRO A 212 15.95 19.13 5.75
CA PRO A 212 15.82 18.80 7.17
C PRO A 212 16.25 17.37 7.51
N ARG A 213 16.98 17.20 8.62
CA ARG A 213 17.61 15.92 9.01
C ARG A 213 16.61 14.78 9.19
N ASP A 214 15.39 15.08 9.62
CA ASP A 214 14.30 14.12 9.73
C ASP A 214 13.91 13.55 8.36
N LEU A 215 13.77 14.43 7.36
CA LEU A 215 13.48 14.05 5.99
C LEU A 215 14.66 13.33 5.33
N ARG A 216 15.90 13.76 5.62
CA ARG A 216 17.11 13.09 5.13
C ARG A 216 17.27 11.69 5.72
N ALA A 217 17.02 11.53 7.02
CA ALA A 217 17.05 10.22 7.67
C ALA A 217 15.99 9.28 7.10
N ALA A 218 14.78 9.79 6.81
CA ALA A 218 13.77 9.02 6.09
C ALA A 218 14.26 8.59 4.70
N SER A 219 14.90 9.49 3.94
CA SER A 219 15.48 9.18 2.62
C SER A 219 16.53 8.06 2.71
N ILE A 220 17.48 8.15 3.65
CA ILE A 220 18.51 7.12 3.88
C ILE A 220 17.87 5.77 4.21
N LEU A 221 16.83 5.75 5.05
CA LEU A 221 16.10 4.54 5.40
C LEU A 221 15.35 3.96 4.20
N VAL A 222 14.71 4.79 3.37
CA VAL A 222 14.09 4.34 2.11
C VAL A 222 15.15 3.75 1.18
N GLY A 223 16.25 4.45 0.92
CA GLY A 223 17.33 3.94 0.05
C GLY A 223 17.89 2.61 0.54
N THR A 224 18.04 2.48 1.87
CA THR A 224 18.50 1.25 2.53
C THR A 224 17.55 0.06 2.33
N LEU A 225 16.23 0.29 2.39
CA LEU A 225 15.23 -0.79 2.44
C LEU A 225 14.58 -1.11 1.08
N SER A 226 14.40 -0.09 0.24
CA SER A 226 13.79 -0.20 -1.09
C SER A 226 14.62 -1.12 -1.98
N ASN A 227 13.97 -2.11 -2.60
CA ASN A 227 14.62 -3.10 -3.46
C ASN A 227 15.82 -3.84 -2.80
N ASN A 228 15.88 -3.88 -1.46
CA ASN A 228 16.94 -4.55 -0.71
C ASN A 228 16.37 -5.52 0.34
N PRO A 229 15.84 -6.68 -0.06
CA PRO A 229 15.27 -7.66 0.87
C PRO A 229 16.22 -8.08 2.01
N PRO A 230 17.54 -8.29 1.78
CA PRO A 230 18.47 -8.60 2.87
C PRO A 230 18.56 -7.50 3.93
N ALA A 231 18.68 -6.23 3.52
CA ALA A 231 18.70 -5.10 4.46
C ALA A 231 17.38 -5.01 5.24
N ARG A 232 16.25 -5.14 4.55
CA ARG A 232 14.92 -5.16 5.17
C ARG A 232 14.78 -6.25 6.23
N ASN A 233 15.27 -7.45 5.93
CA ASN A 233 15.23 -8.57 6.87
C ASN A 233 16.14 -8.33 8.08
N LYS A 234 17.32 -7.73 7.90
CA LYS A 234 18.18 -7.32 9.03
C LYS A 234 17.48 -6.34 9.97
N VAL A 235 16.82 -5.32 9.42
CA VAL A 235 16.06 -4.36 10.23
C VAL A 235 14.86 -5.03 10.92
N ALA A 236 14.14 -5.91 10.21
CA ALA A 236 13.02 -6.65 10.79
C ALA A 236 13.44 -7.61 11.92
N ASP A 237 14.60 -8.26 11.78
CA ASP A 237 15.14 -9.14 12.83
C ASP A 237 15.59 -8.35 14.06
N ALA A 238 16.14 -7.14 13.87
CA ALA A 238 16.51 -6.23 14.96
C ALA A 238 15.30 -5.45 15.52
N TRP A 239 14.13 -5.50 14.89
CA TRP A 239 12.98 -4.67 15.24
C TRP A 239 12.52 -4.80 16.70
N PRO A 240 12.46 -6.00 17.33
CA PRO A 240 12.08 -6.10 18.73
C PRO A 240 12.95 -5.25 19.66
N GLU A 241 14.27 -5.23 19.44
CA GLU A 241 15.20 -4.39 20.21
C GLU A 241 15.06 -2.91 19.85
N LEU A 242 14.92 -2.59 18.56
CA LEU A 242 14.76 -1.22 18.09
C LEU A 242 13.49 -0.58 18.65
N ARG A 243 12.36 -1.27 18.51
CA ARG A 243 11.02 -0.83 18.91
C ARG A 243 10.94 -0.48 20.39
N ASP A 244 11.54 -1.32 21.23
CA ASP A 244 11.49 -1.19 22.69
C ASP A 244 12.57 -0.21 23.21
N GLY A 245 13.55 0.13 22.36
CA GLY A 245 14.54 1.19 22.60
C GLY A 245 13.93 2.60 22.62
N HIS A 246 14.71 3.58 23.07
CA HIS A 246 14.28 4.97 23.19
C HIS A 246 15.18 5.89 22.37
N CYS A 247 14.59 6.97 21.86
CA CYS A 247 15.34 8.05 21.25
C CYS A 247 15.86 9.03 22.31
N PRO A 248 16.99 9.72 22.05
CA PRO A 248 17.50 10.72 22.98
C PRO A 248 16.43 11.77 23.28
N LYS A 249 16.16 12.01 24.57
CA LYS A 249 15.16 12.98 25.07
C LYS A 249 13.71 12.65 24.72
N SER A 250 13.40 11.38 24.42
CA SER A 250 12.02 10.88 24.24
C SER A 250 11.64 9.98 25.41
N ASP A 251 10.44 10.20 25.96
CA ASP A 251 9.82 9.28 26.93
C ASP A 251 9.05 8.14 26.22
N LEU A 252 8.83 8.26 24.91
CA LEU A 252 8.23 7.23 24.07
C LEU A 252 9.30 6.24 23.61
N THR A 253 8.92 4.97 23.52
CA THR A 253 9.72 3.99 22.80
C THR A 253 9.78 4.35 21.32
N LEU A 254 10.79 3.87 20.60
CA LEU A 254 10.96 4.17 19.19
C LEU A 254 9.77 3.67 18.36
N GLY A 255 9.21 2.49 18.71
CA GLY A 255 8.01 1.97 18.06
C GLY A 255 6.80 2.90 18.22
N GLN A 256 6.57 3.40 19.43
CA GLN A 256 5.50 4.36 19.70
C GLN A 256 5.73 5.66 18.92
N ALA A 257 6.94 6.21 18.97
CA ALA A 257 7.30 7.42 18.25
C ALA A 257 7.12 7.27 16.73
N LEU A 258 7.46 6.11 16.15
CA LEU A 258 7.27 5.83 14.74
C LEU A 258 5.79 5.85 14.35
N PHE A 259 4.94 5.11 15.06
CA PHE A 259 3.51 5.04 14.74
C PHE A 259 2.75 6.32 15.07
N ASP A 260 3.17 7.07 16.09
CA ASP A 260 2.60 8.38 16.39
C ASP A 260 3.00 9.43 15.35
N SER A 261 4.17 9.28 14.72
CA SER A 261 4.62 10.17 13.63
C SER A 261 3.83 9.98 12.32
N LEU A 262 3.02 8.92 12.21
CA LEU A 262 2.08 8.73 11.09
C LEU A 262 0.80 9.56 11.23
N VAL A 263 0.55 10.13 12.41
CA VAL A 263 -0.66 10.89 12.72
C VAL A 263 -0.41 12.38 12.47
N PRO A 264 -1.26 13.06 11.68
CA PRO A 264 -1.17 14.50 11.46
C PRO A 264 -1.23 15.30 12.75
N THR A 265 -0.46 16.39 12.84
CA THR A 265 -0.55 17.28 14.01
C THR A 265 -1.90 17.99 14.05
N GLY A 266 -2.36 18.28 15.27
CA GLY A 266 -3.62 19.00 15.48
C GLY A 266 -3.60 20.48 15.06
N SER A 267 -2.43 21.02 14.68
CA SER A 267 -2.19 22.45 14.47
C SER A 267 -3.04 23.02 13.34
N LYS A 268 -3.38 24.31 13.49
CA LYS A 268 -4.03 25.11 12.44
C LYS A 268 -3.06 26.09 11.79
N ASP A 269 -1.84 26.18 12.30
CA ASP A 269 -0.81 27.02 11.71
C ASP A 269 -0.35 26.44 10.37
N ALA A 270 -0.29 27.28 9.34
CA ALA A 270 0.00 26.83 7.98
C ALA A 270 1.43 26.25 7.84
N ALA A 271 2.40 26.76 8.60
CA ALA A 271 3.76 26.24 8.58
C ALA A 271 3.84 24.88 9.27
N ASP A 272 3.14 24.72 10.40
CA ASP A 272 3.03 23.43 11.11
C ASP A 272 2.33 22.37 10.26
N VAL A 273 1.25 22.73 9.57
CA VAL A 273 0.52 21.82 8.67
C VAL A 273 1.44 21.37 7.54
N LYS A 274 2.14 22.31 6.87
CA LYS A 274 3.08 21.97 5.80
C LYS A 274 4.23 21.07 6.30
N LYS A 275 4.76 21.35 7.49
CA LYS A 275 5.80 20.52 8.12
C LYS A 275 5.25 19.11 8.41
N SER A 276 4.08 19.00 9.02
CA SER A 276 3.45 17.71 9.32
C SER A 276 3.19 16.88 8.06
N ALA A 277 2.66 17.51 7.01
CA ALA A 277 2.43 16.84 5.72
C ALA A 277 3.74 16.36 5.07
N ALA A 278 4.81 17.17 5.13
CA ALA A 278 6.12 16.80 4.61
C ALA A 278 6.75 15.63 5.39
N SER A 279 6.68 15.65 6.72
CA SER A 279 7.19 14.57 7.57
C SER A 279 6.44 13.26 7.30
N ILE A 280 5.10 13.27 7.26
CA ILE A 280 4.31 12.05 6.95
C ILE A 280 4.63 11.54 5.55
N LYS A 281 4.72 12.42 4.55
CA LYS A 281 5.12 12.04 3.18
C LYS A 281 6.48 11.34 3.12
N ALA A 282 7.41 11.68 4.01
CA ALA A 282 8.73 11.07 4.08
C ALA A 282 8.75 9.76 4.89
N ILE A 283 7.99 9.67 5.99
CA ILE A 283 7.95 8.50 6.86
C ILE A 283 7.17 7.34 6.23
N VAL A 284 6.06 7.61 5.55
CA VAL A 284 5.19 6.55 5.01
C VAL A 284 5.93 5.60 4.05
N PRO A 285 6.82 6.05 3.14
CA PRO A 285 7.65 5.15 2.34
C PRO A 285 8.56 4.22 3.15
N VAL A 286 9.16 4.69 4.25
CA VAL A 286 9.95 3.84 5.14
C VAL A 286 9.09 2.72 5.72
N VAL A 287 7.89 3.06 6.19
CA VAL A 287 6.93 2.08 6.68
C VAL A 287 6.51 1.14 5.56
N ASN A 288 6.19 1.64 4.36
CA ASN A 288 5.84 0.82 3.19
C ASN A 288 6.87 -0.27 2.93
N ASP A 289 8.16 0.08 2.96
CA ASP A 289 9.23 -0.88 2.75
C ASP A 289 9.36 -1.89 3.91
N LEU A 290 9.18 -1.45 5.16
CA LEU A 290 9.18 -2.37 6.31
C LEU A 290 8.03 -3.39 6.22
N LEU A 291 6.84 -2.97 5.78
CA LEU A 291 5.65 -3.82 5.67
C LEU A 291 5.77 -4.91 4.59
N LYS A 292 6.77 -4.85 3.71
CA LYS A 292 7.08 -5.99 2.83
C LYS A 292 7.57 -7.21 3.61
N ASN A 293 8.02 -7.04 4.86
CA ASN A 293 8.27 -8.14 5.78
C ASN A 293 6.99 -8.53 6.55
N ASP A 294 6.69 -9.82 6.61
CA ASP A 294 5.45 -10.34 7.20
C ASP A 294 5.26 -10.02 8.69
N LYS A 295 6.34 -10.09 9.49
CA LYS A 295 6.29 -9.83 10.92
C LYS A 295 5.98 -8.35 11.18
N MET A 296 6.67 -7.48 10.45
CA MET A 296 6.45 -6.03 10.49
C MET A 296 5.02 -5.68 10.09
N ARG A 297 4.50 -6.32 9.04
CA ARG A 297 3.13 -6.08 8.57
C ARG A 297 2.07 -6.53 9.56
N ALA A 298 2.23 -7.70 10.15
CA ALA A 298 1.33 -8.21 11.18
C ALA A 298 1.31 -7.29 12.41
N GLU A 299 2.48 -6.83 12.86
CA GLU A 299 2.58 -5.90 13.98
C GLU A 299 1.94 -4.54 13.68
N PHE A 300 2.19 -3.99 12.48
CA PHE A 300 1.56 -2.75 12.04
C PHE A 300 0.03 -2.81 12.09
N LEU A 301 -0.56 -3.91 11.59
CA LEU A 301 -2.01 -4.13 11.69
C LEU A 301 -2.46 -4.23 13.15
N ALA A 302 -1.73 -4.97 13.98
CA ALA A 302 -2.05 -5.13 15.41
C ALA A 302 -2.01 -3.81 16.21
N GLN A 303 -1.22 -2.83 15.76
CA GLN A 303 -1.08 -1.51 16.39
C GLN A 303 -2.04 -0.45 15.83
N GLY A 304 -3.05 -0.85 15.05
CA GLY A 304 -4.03 0.06 14.45
C GLY A 304 -3.42 0.95 13.37
N GLY A 305 -2.44 0.41 12.63
CA GLY A 305 -1.71 1.16 11.61
C GLY A 305 -2.62 1.71 10.51
N MET A 306 -3.66 0.98 10.11
CA MET A 306 -4.58 1.41 9.07
C MET A 306 -5.48 2.55 9.52
N GLU A 307 -5.92 2.57 10.78
CA GLU A 307 -6.67 3.69 11.37
C GLU A 307 -5.80 4.94 11.46
N ARG A 308 -4.51 4.80 11.81
CA ARG A 308 -3.56 5.93 11.84
C ARG A 308 -3.34 6.54 10.46
N LEU A 309 -3.13 5.69 9.45
CA LEU A 309 -3.01 6.12 8.06
C LEU A 309 -4.28 6.78 7.54
N LEU A 310 -5.46 6.29 7.94
CA LEU A 310 -6.74 6.87 7.55
C LEU A 310 -6.87 8.33 8.00
N GLN A 311 -6.28 8.71 9.15
CA GLN A 311 -6.30 10.10 9.62
C GLN A 311 -5.66 11.08 8.63
N VAL A 312 -4.74 10.61 7.77
CA VAL A 312 -4.14 11.41 6.68
C VAL A 312 -5.11 11.59 5.52
N LEU A 313 -5.88 10.55 5.18
CA LEU A 313 -6.84 10.57 4.08
C LEU A 313 -8.10 11.39 4.39
N VAL A 314 -8.40 11.64 5.67
CA VAL A 314 -9.50 12.52 6.10
C VAL A 314 -9.22 13.98 5.75
N LEU A 315 -7.94 14.38 5.80
CA LEU A 315 -7.56 15.78 5.64
C LEU A 315 -7.87 16.30 4.24
N GLU A 316 -8.12 17.60 4.16
CA GLU A 316 -8.34 18.33 2.92
C GLU A 316 -7.24 19.38 2.79
N GLY A 317 -6.86 19.68 1.55
CA GLY A 317 -5.78 20.62 1.26
C GLY A 317 -4.74 20.03 0.32
N HIS A 318 -4.22 20.86 -0.58
CA HIS A 318 -3.23 20.46 -1.58
C HIS A 318 -1.88 20.07 -0.95
N GLU A 319 -1.57 20.59 0.24
CA GLU A 319 -0.39 20.24 1.02
C GLU A 319 -0.37 18.78 1.45
N TRP A 320 -1.53 18.15 1.62
CA TRP A 320 -1.67 16.74 2.00
C TRP A 320 -1.60 15.79 0.82
N ALA A 321 -1.74 16.26 -0.42
CA ALA A 321 -1.86 15.40 -1.61
C ALA A 321 -0.69 14.41 -1.76
N GLY A 322 0.54 14.86 -1.46
CA GLY A 322 1.73 14.01 -1.50
C GLY A 322 1.71 12.92 -0.42
N ALA A 323 1.31 13.26 0.79
CA ALA A 323 1.19 12.31 1.90
C ALA A 323 0.06 11.30 1.64
N GLN A 324 -1.12 11.77 1.22
CA GLN A 324 -2.27 10.93 0.87
C GLN A 324 -1.94 9.92 -0.22
N ARG A 325 -1.22 10.35 -1.26
CA ARG A 325 -0.73 9.44 -2.30
C ARG A 325 0.16 8.34 -1.73
N LYS A 326 1.10 8.68 -0.84
CA LYS A 326 1.96 7.68 -0.20
C LYS A 326 1.19 6.72 0.69
N VAL A 327 0.18 7.20 1.41
CA VAL A 327 -0.72 6.35 2.20
C VAL A 327 -1.50 5.39 1.32
N GLY A 328 -2.08 5.88 0.22
CA GLY A 328 -2.80 5.04 -0.72
C GLY A 328 -1.91 3.99 -1.39
N GLN A 329 -0.71 4.38 -1.81
CA GLN A 329 0.29 3.46 -2.35
C GLN A 329 0.67 2.37 -1.34
N LEU A 330 0.89 2.74 -0.08
CA LEU A 330 1.19 1.75 0.97
C LEU A 330 0.05 0.72 1.11
N ALA A 331 -1.20 1.18 1.10
CA ALA A 331 -2.35 0.29 1.19
C ALA A 331 -2.44 -0.68 0.00
N LEU A 332 -2.22 -0.17 -1.22
CA LEU A 332 -2.14 -0.97 -2.43
C LEU A 332 -1.04 -2.03 -2.35
N ASP A 333 0.18 -1.55 -2.13
CA ASP A 333 1.43 -2.31 -2.17
C ASP A 333 1.48 -3.47 -1.18
N ASN A 334 0.80 -3.37 -0.03
CA ASN A 334 0.93 -4.35 1.05
C ASN A 334 -0.32 -5.18 1.30
N PHE A 335 -1.50 -4.70 0.89
CA PHE A 335 -2.76 -5.35 1.27
C PHE A 335 -3.72 -5.62 0.11
N LEU A 336 -3.68 -4.84 -0.97
CA LEU A 336 -4.72 -4.89 -2.01
C LEU A 336 -4.21 -5.32 -3.39
N ASP A 337 -2.91 -5.22 -3.66
CA ASP A 337 -2.34 -5.53 -4.96
C ASP A 337 -1.30 -6.65 -4.92
N ALA A 338 -1.70 -7.85 -5.31
CA ALA A 338 -0.83 -9.03 -5.34
C ALA A 338 0.37 -8.84 -6.28
N ASP A 339 0.22 -8.07 -7.36
CA ASP A 339 1.31 -7.81 -8.32
C ASP A 339 2.41 -6.95 -7.70
N MET A 340 2.05 -6.13 -6.70
CA MET A 340 2.98 -5.32 -5.91
C MET A 340 3.50 -6.05 -4.67
N GLY A 341 3.15 -7.34 -4.51
CA GLY A 341 3.58 -8.19 -3.40
C GLY A 341 2.65 -8.18 -2.18
N ALA A 342 1.40 -7.72 -2.32
CA ALA A 342 0.44 -7.75 -1.22
C ALA A 342 0.01 -9.18 -0.86
N LYS A 343 -0.16 -9.42 0.44
CA LYS A 343 -0.86 -10.61 0.94
C LYS A 343 -2.34 -10.30 1.12
N LEU A 344 -3.12 -10.67 0.12
CA LEU A 344 -4.56 -10.41 0.08
C LEU A 344 -5.28 -11.06 1.28
N GLY A 345 -6.35 -10.40 1.75
CA GLY A 345 -7.17 -10.89 2.86
C GLY A 345 -6.64 -10.57 4.26
N GLN A 346 -5.45 -9.97 4.39
CA GLN A 346 -4.96 -9.48 5.68
C GLN A 346 -5.61 -8.16 6.12
N TRP A 347 -6.02 -7.35 5.15
CA TRP A 347 -6.81 -6.13 5.32
C TRP A 347 -7.60 -5.89 4.02
N PRO A 348 -8.84 -5.35 4.08
CA PRO A 348 -9.51 -4.81 5.26
C PRO A 348 -10.25 -5.84 6.12
N THR A 349 -10.31 -5.62 7.44
CA THR A 349 -10.84 -6.59 8.41
C THR A 349 -12.19 -6.22 9.02
N ALA A 350 -12.47 -4.93 9.22
CA ALA A 350 -13.74 -4.44 9.75
C ALA A 350 -14.73 -4.14 8.61
N PRO A 351 -16.05 -4.38 8.73
CA PRO A 351 -17.00 -4.05 7.66
C PRO A 351 -16.97 -2.57 7.29
N SER A 352 -17.31 -2.26 6.03
CA SER A 352 -17.47 -0.86 5.59
C SER A 352 -18.60 -0.18 6.36
N LEU A 353 -18.38 1.06 6.77
CA LEU A 353 -19.34 1.88 7.51
C LEU A 353 -20.08 2.84 6.58
N ASP A 354 -21.22 3.34 7.05
CA ASP A 354 -22.01 4.27 6.24
C ASP A 354 -21.39 5.67 6.13
N ASP A 355 -21.68 6.36 5.03
CA ASP A 355 -21.14 7.69 4.76
C ASP A 355 -21.48 8.74 5.84
N ARG A 356 -22.58 8.57 6.57
CA ARG A 356 -22.95 9.51 7.64
C ARG A 356 -22.07 9.28 8.86
N GLN A 357 -21.85 8.02 9.24
CA GLN A 357 -20.92 7.63 10.30
C GLN A 357 -19.52 8.17 10.02
N CYS A 358 -19.01 7.96 8.82
CA CYS A 358 -17.66 8.39 8.45
C CYS A 358 -17.49 9.92 8.41
N ARG A 359 -18.50 10.65 7.93
CA ARG A 359 -18.49 12.13 8.01
C ARG A 359 -18.50 12.64 9.45
N SER A 360 -19.16 11.93 10.35
CA SER A 360 -19.26 12.33 11.77
C SER A 360 -18.07 11.90 12.63
N ALA A 361 -17.20 11.03 12.13
CA ALA A 361 -16.10 10.44 12.89
C ALA A 361 -14.90 11.38 13.14
N GLY A 362 -14.91 12.57 12.54
CA GLY A 362 -13.89 13.59 12.80
C GLY A 362 -12.51 13.18 12.30
N ARG A 363 -11.46 13.48 13.08
CA ARG A 363 -10.05 13.28 12.70
C ARG A 363 -9.51 11.87 12.93
N SER A 364 -10.23 11.02 13.66
CA SER A 364 -9.80 9.67 13.99
C SER A 364 -10.90 8.67 13.64
N PRO A 365 -11.24 8.55 12.35
CA PRO A 365 -12.27 7.62 11.91
C PRO A 365 -11.83 6.15 12.11
N PRO A 366 -12.79 5.24 12.34
CA PRO A 366 -12.54 3.81 12.38
C PRO A 366 -12.17 3.26 10.99
N ASP A 367 -11.53 2.09 10.95
CA ASP A 367 -11.07 1.41 9.72
C ASP A 367 -12.18 1.21 8.67
N GLY A 368 -13.42 0.99 9.10
CA GLY A 368 -14.55 0.86 8.17
C GLY A 368 -14.83 2.09 7.30
N CYS A 369 -14.17 3.22 7.55
CA CYS A 369 -14.32 4.47 6.80
C CYS A 369 -13.32 4.69 5.66
N TRP A 370 -12.42 3.75 5.40
CA TRP A 370 -11.50 3.83 4.24
C TRP A 370 -12.25 4.03 2.93
N ASP A 371 -13.31 3.24 2.69
CA ASP A 371 -14.11 3.29 1.47
C ASP A 371 -14.64 4.72 1.19
N HIS A 372 -15.20 5.37 2.23
CA HIS A 372 -15.74 6.73 2.15
C HIS A 372 -14.66 7.77 1.78
N HIS A 373 -13.53 7.77 2.49
CA HIS A 373 -12.50 8.79 2.29
C HIS A 373 -11.73 8.59 0.97
N VAL A 374 -11.51 7.35 0.55
CA VAL A 374 -10.91 7.04 -0.76
C VAL A 374 -11.86 7.47 -1.88
N ALA A 375 -13.16 7.15 -1.79
CA ALA A 375 -14.16 7.56 -2.78
C ALA A 375 -14.24 9.09 -2.92
N ARG A 376 -14.19 9.82 -1.79
CA ARG A 376 -14.13 11.30 -1.80
C ARG A 376 -12.93 11.82 -2.58
N ILE A 377 -11.74 11.26 -2.37
CA ILE A 377 -10.51 11.66 -3.08
C ILE A 377 -10.61 11.30 -4.56
N ALA A 378 -11.14 10.12 -4.90
CA ALA A 378 -11.35 9.70 -6.28
C ALA A 378 -12.32 10.62 -7.03
N GLU A 379 -13.44 10.97 -6.41
CA GLU A 379 -14.42 11.90 -7.00
C GLU A 379 -13.82 13.30 -7.23
N ALA A 380 -13.05 13.81 -6.27
CA ALA A 380 -12.36 15.10 -6.41
C ALA A 380 -11.32 15.10 -7.56
N ASN A 381 -10.84 13.92 -7.98
CA ASN A 381 -9.83 13.74 -9.01
C ASN A 381 -10.34 12.97 -10.25
N LYS A 382 -11.66 12.83 -10.43
CA LYS A 382 -12.26 12.00 -11.50
C LYS A 382 -11.87 12.39 -12.93
N HIS A 383 -11.40 13.62 -13.13
CA HIS A 383 -10.94 14.12 -14.43
C HIS A 383 -9.47 13.81 -14.71
N GLN A 384 -8.73 13.28 -13.73
CA GLN A 384 -7.34 12.88 -13.87
C GLN A 384 -7.28 11.37 -14.18
N GLN A 385 -7.01 11.03 -15.43
CA GLN A 385 -6.81 9.62 -15.81
C GLN A 385 -5.63 9.01 -15.06
N GLY A 386 -5.79 7.79 -14.57
CA GLY A 386 -4.74 7.07 -13.83
C GLY A 386 -4.44 7.62 -12.44
N HIS A 387 -5.33 8.42 -11.84
CA HIS A 387 -5.13 8.87 -10.47
C HIS A 387 -5.17 7.68 -9.48
N TRP A 388 -4.19 7.61 -8.59
CA TRP A 388 -3.98 6.49 -7.65
C TRP A 388 -5.20 6.15 -6.79
N SER A 389 -6.03 7.14 -6.47
CA SER A 389 -7.20 6.92 -5.61
C SER A 389 -8.31 6.13 -6.32
N THR A 390 -8.36 6.16 -7.65
CA THR A 390 -9.32 5.36 -8.42
C THR A 390 -8.95 3.88 -8.34
N ASP A 391 -7.68 3.55 -8.57
CA ASP A 391 -7.17 2.18 -8.44
C ASP A 391 -7.32 1.65 -7.00
N LEU A 392 -7.01 2.49 -6.00
CA LEU A 392 -7.23 2.17 -4.60
C LEU A 392 -8.72 1.91 -4.30
N HIS A 393 -9.63 2.73 -4.83
CA HIS A 393 -11.06 2.54 -4.65
C HIS A 393 -11.54 1.20 -5.21
N ASP A 394 -11.11 0.88 -6.43
CA ASP A 394 -11.53 -0.33 -7.14
C ASP A 394 -11.00 -1.59 -6.44
N LYS A 395 -9.71 -1.62 -6.07
CA LYS A 395 -9.09 -2.76 -5.38
C LYS A 395 -9.62 -2.94 -3.95
N LEU A 396 -9.89 -1.84 -3.23
CA LEU A 396 -10.55 -1.92 -1.92
C LEU A 396 -11.95 -2.52 -2.04
N SER A 397 -12.75 -2.05 -3.00
CA SER A 397 -14.09 -2.59 -3.27
C SER A 397 -14.06 -4.08 -3.62
N ALA A 398 -13.08 -4.52 -4.41
CA ALA A 398 -12.88 -5.93 -4.74
C ALA A 398 -12.53 -6.77 -3.49
N ALA A 399 -11.62 -6.30 -2.65
CA ALA A 399 -11.24 -6.99 -1.41
C ALA A 399 -12.41 -7.15 -0.43
N ARG A 400 -13.27 -6.12 -0.32
CA ARG A 400 -14.51 -6.18 0.49
C ARG A 400 -15.46 -7.26 0.01
N LYS A 401 -15.67 -7.36 -1.30
CA LYS A 401 -16.57 -8.37 -1.91
C LYS A 401 -16.06 -9.79 -1.66
N ALA A 402 -14.74 -10.01 -1.80
CA ALA A 402 -14.13 -11.31 -1.52
C ALA A 402 -14.27 -11.71 -0.04
N SER A 403 -14.17 -10.75 0.88
CA SER A 403 -14.31 -11.01 2.32
C SER A 403 -15.77 -11.30 2.74
N GLY A 404 -16.74 -10.69 2.06
CA GLY A 404 -18.18 -10.88 2.35
C GLY A 404 -18.80 -12.15 1.76
N SER A 405 -18.19 -12.77 0.77
CA SER A 405 -18.71 -13.99 0.13
C SER A 405 -18.33 -15.30 0.84
N GLY A 406 -17.55 -15.24 1.94
CA GLY A 406 -17.03 -16.44 2.61
C GLY A 406 -16.13 -17.29 1.71
N GLN A 407 -15.74 -16.75 0.56
CA GLN A 407 -14.94 -17.43 -0.44
C GLN A 407 -13.50 -17.04 -0.17
N ALA A 408 -12.75 -17.95 0.46
CA ALA A 408 -11.29 -17.85 0.48
C ALA A 408 -10.81 -17.54 -0.95
N PRO A 409 -9.83 -16.64 -1.14
CA PRO A 409 -9.31 -16.37 -2.47
C PRO A 409 -8.79 -17.69 -3.05
N GLY A 410 -9.51 -18.18 -4.06
CA GLY A 410 -9.15 -19.38 -4.79
C GLY A 410 -7.79 -19.17 -5.41
N SER A 411 -6.84 -20.02 -5.01
CA SER A 411 -5.67 -20.32 -5.83
C SER A 411 -6.15 -20.62 -7.26
N PRO A 412 -5.51 -20.09 -8.32
CA PRO A 412 -5.91 -20.42 -9.70
C PRO A 412 -5.68 -21.88 -10.09
N TYR A 413 -5.20 -22.73 -9.18
CA TYR A 413 -5.02 -24.16 -9.38
C TYR A 413 -5.79 -24.93 -8.30
N ASP A 414 -7.06 -25.26 -8.56
CA ASP A 414 -7.63 -26.48 -8.00
C ASP A 414 -8.77 -27.01 -8.88
N SER A 415 -8.40 -27.82 -9.86
CA SER A 415 -9.31 -28.63 -10.67
C SER A 415 -9.23 -30.07 -10.18
N GLY A 416 -10.11 -30.41 -9.25
CA GLY A 416 -10.76 -31.72 -9.08
C GLY A 416 -9.89 -32.98 -9.06
N MET A 417 -9.72 -33.56 -7.88
CA MET A 417 -9.80 -35.02 -7.74
C MET A 417 -10.57 -35.40 -6.47
N ALA A 418 -11.71 -36.04 -6.69
CA ALA A 418 -12.41 -36.83 -5.70
C ALA A 418 -11.56 -38.04 -5.31
N HIS A 419 -11.38 -38.29 -4.01
CA HIS A 419 -10.99 -39.61 -3.54
C HIS A 419 -11.83 -40.06 -2.34
N SER A 420 -12.44 -41.22 -2.58
CA SER A 420 -13.00 -42.21 -1.68
C SER A 420 -12.38 -42.28 -0.29
N SER A 421 -13.23 -42.20 0.73
CA SER A 421 -12.96 -42.66 2.09
C SER A 421 -13.55 -44.05 2.27
N ASP A 422 -12.68 -45.07 2.34
CA ASP A 422 -13.01 -46.35 2.94
C ASP A 422 -12.75 -46.29 4.45
N ALA A 423 -13.75 -46.73 5.19
CA ALA A 423 -13.76 -46.86 6.63
C ALA A 423 -13.16 -48.21 7.02
N GLU A 424 -12.33 -48.23 8.06
CA GLU A 424 -12.14 -49.44 8.86
C GLU A 424 -11.99 -49.09 10.34
N SER A 425 -12.78 -49.80 11.13
CA SER A 425 -13.04 -49.63 12.56
C SER A 425 -12.45 -50.80 13.36
N SER A 426 -11.95 -50.53 14.57
CA SER A 426 -11.96 -51.44 15.73
C SER A 426 -11.50 -50.60 16.95
N GLU A 427 -12.36 -50.36 17.95
CA GLU A 427 -12.58 -51.19 19.16
C GLU A 427 -11.27 -51.46 19.94
N GLU A 428 -11.15 -51.37 21.26
CA GLU A 428 -11.98 -51.03 22.42
C GLU A 428 -11.04 -51.17 23.64
N ALA A 429 -11.09 -50.31 24.66
CA ALA A 429 -10.83 -50.69 26.06
C ALA A 429 -11.07 -49.54 27.04
N LYS A 430 -12.08 -49.76 27.90
CA LYS A 430 -12.42 -49.04 29.13
C LYS A 430 -11.30 -49.15 30.18
N ASP A 431 -11.13 -48.11 30.99
CA ASP A 431 -11.32 -48.24 32.45
C ASP A 431 -11.37 -46.88 33.15
N GLN A 432 -12.39 -46.73 34.01
CA GLN A 432 -12.63 -45.67 34.99
C GLN A 432 -13.28 -46.36 36.19
N PRO A 433 -12.86 -46.08 37.44
CA PRO A 433 -13.59 -45.14 38.32
C PRO A 433 -12.61 -44.39 39.25
N ASP A 434 -12.91 -43.43 40.12
CA ASP A 434 -14.06 -42.67 40.64
C ASP A 434 -13.41 -41.48 41.39
N GLY A 435 -14.11 -40.35 41.59
CA GLY A 435 -13.66 -39.39 42.60
C GLY A 435 -14.21 -37.97 42.48
N ALA A 436 -15.27 -37.70 43.23
CA ALA A 436 -15.97 -36.42 43.38
C ALA A 436 -15.08 -35.28 43.93
N GLY A 437 -15.42 -34.04 43.57
CA GLY A 437 -14.77 -32.84 44.12
C GLY A 437 -15.25 -31.54 43.48
N GLU A 438 -16.50 -31.17 43.73
CA GLU A 438 -17.13 -29.92 43.32
C GLU A 438 -16.62 -28.75 44.19
N THR A 439 -15.94 -27.77 43.60
CA THR A 439 -15.74 -26.44 44.20
C THR A 439 -15.79 -25.35 43.13
N GLN A 440 -16.88 -24.58 43.15
CA GLN A 440 -17.06 -23.34 42.40
C GLN A 440 -16.17 -22.23 42.99
N HIS A 441 -15.22 -21.70 42.22
CA HIS A 441 -14.56 -20.44 42.54
C HIS A 441 -15.23 -19.29 41.77
N LYS A 442 -15.96 -18.48 42.54
CA LYS A 442 -16.59 -17.22 42.14
C LYS A 442 -15.51 -16.13 42.09
N LEU A 443 -15.11 -15.70 40.88
CA LEU A 443 -14.23 -14.55 40.69
C LEU A 443 -15.06 -13.26 40.72
N SER A 444 -15.00 -12.56 41.85
CA SER A 444 -15.47 -11.18 42.00
C SER A 444 -14.37 -10.22 41.56
N GLY A 445 -14.63 -9.43 40.52
CA GLY A 445 -13.73 -8.35 40.10
C GLY A 445 -13.80 -7.12 41.04
N PRO A 446 -12.72 -6.34 41.16
CA PRO A 446 -12.68 -5.18 42.04
C PRO A 446 -13.49 -4.01 41.45
N GLY A 447 -14.35 -3.42 42.28
CA GLY A 447 -15.09 -2.19 41.96
C GLY A 447 -14.19 -0.95 41.90
N PRO A 448 -14.69 0.15 41.29
CA PRO A 448 -13.90 1.35 41.07
C PRO A 448 -13.52 2.05 42.39
N SER A 449 -12.26 2.46 42.44
CA SER A 449 -11.61 3.09 43.58
C SER A 449 -12.20 4.46 43.93
N PRO A 450 -12.42 4.80 45.22
CA PRO A 450 -13.07 6.04 45.67
C PRO A 450 -12.29 7.34 45.34
N TYR A 451 -11.07 7.24 44.80
CA TYR A 451 -10.28 8.40 44.40
C TYR A 451 -10.76 9.07 43.10
N TYR A 452 -11.53 8.37 42.26
CA TYR A 452 -12.07 8.94 41.01
C TYR A 452 -13.16 10.00 41.25
N PHE A 453 -13.97 9.83 42.31
CA PHE A 453 -15.04 10.77 42.63
C PHE A 453 -14.50 12.10 43.18
N PHE A 454 -13.40 12.07 43.92
CA PHE A 454 -12.77 13.29 44.45
C PHE A 454 -12.09 14.12 43.36
N TYR A 455 -11.49 13.48 42.35
CA TYR A 455 -10.84 14.19 41.25
C TYR A 455 -11.86 14.90 40.34
N LEU A 456 -13.00 14.26 40.07
CA LEU A 456 -14.06 14.87 39.26
C LEU A 456 -14.71 16.06 39.97
N LEU A 457 -14.89 15.98 41.30
CA LEU A 457 -15.47 17.07 42.08
C LEU A 457 -14.53 18.29 42.14
N LEU A 458 -13.20 18.07 42.24
CA LEU A 458 -12.20 19.14 42.31
C LEU A 458 -12.06 19.91 40.98
N VAL A 459 -12.14 19.20 39.84
CA VAL A 459 -12.06 19.83 38.51
C VAL A 459 -13.29 20.72 38.25
N VAL A 460 -14.47 20.30 38.71
CA VAL A 460 -15.71 21.08 38.56
C VAL A 460 -15.69 22.34 39.44
N THR A 461 -15.23 22.26 40.70
CA THR A 461 -15.14 23.46 41.56
C THR A 461 -14.10 24.47 41.08
N VAL A 462 -12.93 24.02 40.61
CA VAL A 462 -11.91 24.92 40.07
C VAL A 462 -12.40 25.57 38.76
N GLY A 463 -13.09 24.82 37.89
CA GLY A 463 -13.67 25.36 36.66
C GLY A 463 -14.73 26.45 36.90
N VAL A 464 -15.60 26.27 37.89
CA VAL A 464 -16.64 27.26 38.25
C VAL A 464 -16.03 28.52 38.87
N CYS A 465 -14.97 28.40 39.69
CA CYS A 465 -14.26 29.56 40.25
C CYS A 465 -13.53 30.40 39.19
N VAL A 466 -12.98 29.77 38.15
CA VAL A 466 -12.30 30.48 37.05
C VAL A 466 -13.30 31.20 36.13
N LEU A 467 -14.47 30.60 35.86
CA LEU A 467 -15.52 31.29 35.10
C LEU A 467 -16.09 32.50 35.85
N HIS A 468 -16.22 32.42 37.17
CA HIS A 468 -16.73 33.53 37.96
C HIS A 468 -15.75 34.72 37.99
N THR A 469 -14.44 34.46 38.14
CA THR A 469 -13.42 35.53 38.16
C THR A 469 -13.22 36.21 36.80
N LEU A 470 -13.34 35.46 35.70
CA LEU A 470 -13.31 36.04 34.34
C LEU A 470 -14.58 36.84 34.00
N GLY A 471 -15.75 36.40 34.46
CA GLY A 471 -17.03 37.11 34.27
C GLY A 471 -17.05 38.52 34.90
N PHE A 472 -16.45 38.68 36.08
CA PHE A 472 -16.38 40.00 36.74
C PHE A 472 -15.41 40.98 36.06
N SER A 473 -14.37 40.48 35.38
CA SER A 473 -13.41 41.34 34.67
C SER A 473 -13.98 41.93 33.38
N VAL A 474 -14.82 41.16 32.67
CA VAL A 474 -15.47 41.62 31.42
C VAL A 474 -16.59 42.63 31.71
N LEU A 475 -17.36 42.44 32.79
CA LEU A 475 -18.37 43.44 33.21
C LEU A 475 -17.73 44.74 33.71
N GLY A 476 -16.57 44.68 34.36
CA GLY A 476 -15.82 45.85 34.80
C GLY A 476 -15.29 46.70 33.64
N ALA A 477 -14.84 46.05 32.55
CA ALA A 477 -14.38 46.73 31.34
C ALA A 477 -15.53 47.41 30.57
N PHE A 478 -16.70 46.76 30.49
CA PHE A 478 -17.88 47.32 29.83
C PHE A 478 -18.43 48.57 30.55
N ARG A 479 -18.37 48.59 31.89
CA ARG A 479 -18.82 49.75 32.69
C ARG A 479 -17.92 50.98 32.54
N ARG A 480 -16.62 50.79 32.28
CA ARG A 480 -15.69 51.90 31.99
C ARG A 480 -15.85 52.47 30.57
N LEU A 481 -16.30 51.66 29.62
CA LEU A 481 -16.58 52.10 28.25
C LEU A 481 -17.89 52.89 28.13
N LEU A 482 -18.89 52.60 28.96
CA LEU A 482 -20.16 53.33 28.98
C LEU A 482 -20.12 54.64 29.77
N SER A 483 -19.10 54.88 30.60
CA SER A 483 -18.92 56.13 31.35
C SER A 483 -18.11 57.21 30.62
N ARG A 484 -17.66 56.94 29.38
CA ARG A 484 -16.88 57.87 28.54
C ARG A 484 -17.63 58.32 27.28
N ARG A 485 -18.96 58.22 27.26
CA ARG A 485 -19.81 58.85 26.24
C ARG A 485 -20.65 59.95 26.84
#